data_AF-A0A7X7KFG1-F1
#
_entry.id   AF-A0A7X7KFG1-F1
#
_cell.length_a   1.000
_cell.length_b   1.000
_cell.length_c   1.000
_cell.angle_alpha   90.00
_cell.angle_beta   90.00
_cell.angle_gamma   90.00
#
_symmetry.space_group_name_H-M   'P 1'
#
loop_
_entity.id
_entity.type
_entity.pdbx_description
1 polymer ?
#
loop_
_entity_poly.entity_id
_entity_poly.type
_entity_poly.pdbx_seq_one_letter_code
_entity_poly.pdbx_strand_id
1 'polypeptide(L)'
;MKPSKTVDISVRIALIAVVAACLAFAARKCSAQEPADPREVFRALGVEDEYFDRLADGLPIGREERDSLFRVMHRLRKFPTEKQKRWAMDSKLLETALVRPKDYRGQIFGLRGRILDVKPLAVPKEDAERYEMKVYYCCMLKLDSLVQPIVVFTETVPRQWKNGAKPNTEGGALGVFMKNANLFSEAPPGETNLMPVFAAARIAWYPNNLLGRLGMDVGLLDTVENQEPLTKEESPAFYEMLAAVGRAQPGQLADQAKANLPKMPQKFRWTDSFGQDQYSIVPLFNDAQNQTGRLVMLRGTTRLVEKVHVEPEIAAEYGFDHYFNVMLVTADSQGNPLTFCVLELPEGMPQGSKTRYAEDIQIAGFFFKTWSYDVQVRSDKTDKTITRKQLSPLLIGRSLVWRPESPRSQTGLNTIVAVVFIAAMFAIWFVAWRSSRNSRRWVDQALSKQPDFTNIDNLGNDINEQDRQP
;
A
#
# COMPACT_ATOMS: atom_id res chain seq x y z
N MET A 1 59.42 -31.92 -25.87
CA MET A 1 59.32 -31.60 -24.43
C MET A 1 58.58 -30.26 -24.29
N LYS A 2 57.32 -30.27 -23.85
CA LYS A 2 56.55 -29.07 -23.49
C LYS A 2 56.64 -28.89 -21.96
N PRO A 3 56.96 -27.71 -21.43
CA PRO A 3 56.96 -27.51 -19.98
C PRO A 3 55.52 -27.33 -19.47
N SER A 4 55.26 -28.12 -18.43
CA SER A 4 54.27 -28.03 -17.35
C SER A 4 53.50 -26.71 -17.19
N LYS A 5 52.16 -26.79 -17.35
CA LYS A 5 51.17 -25.74 -17.06
C LYS A 5 50.69 -25.71 -15.59
N THR A 6 51.24 -26.56 -14.72
CA THR A 6 50.67 -26.76 -13.37
C THR A 6 51.16 -25.78 -12.31
N VAL A 7 52.21 -24.98 -12.57
CA VAL A 7 52.76 -24.04 -11.57
C VAL A 7 51.99 -22.71 -11.52
N ASP A 8 51.23 -22.35 -12.57
CA ASP A 8 50.55 -21.05 -12.68
C ASP A 8 49.19 -21.01 -11.94
N ILE A 9 48.54 -22.16 -11.76
CA ILE A 9 47.19 -22.22 -11.14
C ILE A 9 47.28 -22.02 -9.63
N SER A 10 48.26 -22.64 -8.96
CA SER A 10 48.43 -22.53 -7.51
C SER A 10 48.79 -21.10 -7.07
N VAL A 11 49.58 -20.38 -7.86
CA VAL A 11 49.94 -18.98 -7.60
C VAL A 11 48.75 -18.06 -7.80
N ARG A 12 47.91 -18.30 -8.84
CA ARG A 12 46.69 -17.53 -9.06
C ARG A 12 45.63 -17.76 -7.98
N ILE A 13 45.46 -18.99 -7.50
CA ILE A 13 44.54 -19.30 -6.40
C ILE A 13 45.02 -18.63 -5.10
N ALA A 14 46.32 -18.67 -4.80
CA ALA A 14 46.88 -17.98 -3.64
C ALA A 14 46.71 -16.46 -3.73
N LEU A 15 46.91 -15.87 -4.92
CA LEU A 15 46.73 -14.44 -5.14
C LEU A 15 45.26 -14.02 -5.00
N ILE A 16 44.31 -14.81 -5.52
CA ILE A 16 42.87 -14.56 -5.36
C ILE A 16 42.46 -14.70 -3.89
N ALA A 17 42.99 -15.69 -3.16
CA ALA A 17 42.71 -15.86 -1.74
C ALA A 17 43.26 -14.69 -0.90
N VAL A 18 44.46 -14.18 -1.22
CA VAL A 18 45.04 -13.01 -0.56
C VAL A 18 44.27 -11.73 -0.91
N VAL A 19 43.86 -11.55 -2.17
CA VAL A 19 43.05 -10.39 -2.58
C VAL A 19 41.65 -10.46 -1.95
N ALA A 20 41.03 -11.64 -1.87
CA ALA A 20 39.75 -11.84 -1.19
C ALA A 20 39.87 -11.63 0.33
N ALA A 21 40.97 -12.08 0.95
CA ALA A 21 41.24 -11.83 2.36
C ALA A 21 41.53 -10.34 2.62
N CYS A 22 42.28 -9.66 1.75
CA CYS A 22 42.52 -8.22 1.84
C CYS A 22 41.24 -7.40 1.59
N LEU A 23 40.37 -7.82 0.66
CA LEU A 23 39.06 -7.21 0.44
C LEU A 23 38.11 -7.46 1.62
N ALA A 24 38.12 -8.66 2.21
CA ALA A 24 37.34 -8.96 3.41
C ALA A 24 37.87 -8.19 4.64
N PHE A 25 39.18 -7.98 4.75
CA PHE A 25 39.82 -7.22 5.83
C PHE A 25 39.62 -5.70 5.65
N ALA A 26 39.64 -5.20 4.41
CA ALA A 26 39.30 -3.82 4.07
C ALA A 26 37.80 -3.53 4.25
N ALA A 27 36.92 -4.49 3.91
CA ALA A 27 35.49 -4.41 4.18
C ALA A 27 35.18 -4.47 5.69
N ARG A 28 35.95 -5.25 6.48
CA ARG A 28 35.86 -5.25 7.95
C ARG A 28 36.33 -3.94 8.59
N LYS A 29 37.33 -3.27 8.01
CA LYS A 29 37.79 -1.95 8.47
C LYS A 29 36.93 -0.78 8.00
N CYS A 30 36.08 -0.98 6.99
CA CYS A 30 35.09 0.00 6.52
C CYS A 30 33.67 -0.29 7.04
N SER A 31 33.55 -1.04 8.14
CA SER A 31 32.40 -0.86 9.03
C SER A 31 32.70 0.37 9.86
N ALA A 32 32.27 1.54 9.40
CA ALA A 32 32.14 2.67 10.30
C ALA A 32 31.25 2.19 11.46
N GLN A 33 31.84 2.06 12.65
CA GLN A 33 31.11 1.63 13.83
C GLN A 33 29.91 2.56 13.99
N GLU A 34 28.71 1.97 13.97
CA GLU A 34 27.50 2.77 14.01
C GLU A 34 27.47 3.54 15.35
N PRO A 35 27.23 4.86 15.33
CA PRO A 35 27.29 5.67 16.54
C PRO A 35 26.34 5.10 17.60
N ALA A 36 26.83 5.00 18.83
CA ALA A 36 26.07 4.38 19.92
C ALA A 36 25.09 5.38 20.58
N ASP A 37 25.34 6.67 20.41
CA ASP A 37 24.64 7.77 21.08
C ASP A 37 24.15 8.81 20.05
N PRO A 38 22.90 9.32 20.16
CA PRO A 38 22.43 10.44 19.34
C PRO A 38 23.35 11.66 19.35
N ARG A 39 24.08 11.94 20.45
CA ARG A 39 25.02 13.07 20.51
C ARG A 39 26.19 12.93 19.52
N GLU A 40 26.67 11.71 19.28
CA GLU A 40 27.74 11.48 18.30
C GLU A 40 27.27 11.83 16.89
N VAL A 41 26.01 11.54 16.57
CA VAL A 41 25.41 11.96 15.30
C VAL A 41 25.24 13.46 15.23
N PHE A 42 24.77 14.11 16.30
CA PHE A 42 24.65 15.57 16.32
C PHE A 42 26.00 16.24 16.09
N ARG A 43 27.08 15.79 16.74
CA ARG A 43 28.45 16.26 16.47
C ARG A 43 28.85 16.04 15.02
N ALA A 44 28.62 14.84 14.47
CA ALA A 44 28.90 14.55 13.05
C ALA A 44 28.10 15.45 12.07
N LEU A 45 26.94 15.95 12.51
CA LEU A 45 26.11 16.90 11.78
C LEU A 45 26.42 18.37 12.12
N GLY A 46 27.49 18.65 12.86
CA GLY A 46 27.95 19.99 13.22
C GLY A 46 27.12 20.68 14.30
N VAL A 47 26.47 19.90 15.16
CA VAL A 47 25.88 20.37 16.43
C VAL A 47 26.76 19.84 17.55
N GLU A 48 27.81 20.60 17.82
CA GLU A 48 28.78 20.30 18.89
C GLU A 48 28.18 20.48 20.29
N ASP A 49 28.86 19.92 21.27
CA ASP A 49 28.41 19.91 22.67
C ASP A 49 28.28 21.34 23.24
N GLU A 50 29.07 22.30 22.73
CA GLU A 50 28.98 23.72 23.14
C GLU A 50 27.62 24.35 22.82
N TYR A 51 26.87 23.84 21.83
CA TYR A 51 25.53 24.33 21.54
C TYR A 51 24.52 23.95 22.62
N PHE A 52 24.72 22.81 23.29
CA PHE A 52 23.90 22.37 24.41
C PHE A 52 24.37 23.00 25.74
N ASP A 53 25.66 23.30 25.88
CA ASP A 53 26.21 23.91 27.10
C ASP A 53 25.74 25.36 27.29
N ARG A 54 25.42 26.07 26.20
CA ARG A 54 24.84 27.42 26.23
C ARG A 54 23.42 27.50 26.80
N LEU A 55 22.73 26.36 26.93
CA LEU A 55 21.36 26.34 27.42
C LEU A 55 21.34 26.59 28.94
N ALA A 56 20.57 27.57 29.39
CA ALA A 56 20.47 28.00 30.78
C ALA A 56 19.10 27.66 31.37
N ASP A 57 19.02 26.63 32.21
CA ASP A 57 17.75 26.18 32.80
C ASP A 57 17.04 27.29 33.60
N GLY A 58 15.72 27.21 33.70
CA GLY A 58 14.88 28.16 34.44
C GLY A 58 14.50 29.42 33.66
N LEU A 59 15.18 29.73 32.55
CA LEU A 59 14.84 30.85 31.68
C LEU A 59 14.08 30.38 30.41
N PRO A 60 13.16 31.21 29.85
CA PRO A 60 12.63 31.00 28.51
C PRO A 60 13.74 30.87 27.46
N ILE A 61 13.41 30.29 26.29
CA ILE A 61 14.35 30.22 25.16
C ILE A 61 14.74 31.63 24.71
N GLY A 62 15.98 32.01 24.99
CA GLY A 62 16.56 33.31 24.64
C GLY A 62 16.92 33.43 23.15
N ARG A 63 17.40 34.61 22.74
CA ARG A 63 17.88 34.84 21.36
C ARG A 63 19.09 33.96 21.02
N GLU A 64 20.03 33.81 21.95
CA GLU A 64 21.25 33.01 21.76
C GLU A 64 20.97 31.50 21.71
N GLU A 65 20.04 31.02 22.54
CA GLU A 65 19.64 29.61 22.59
C GLU A 65 18.81 29.19 21.36
N ARG A 66 18.20 30.16 20.67
CA ARG A 66 17.38 29.91 19.48
C ARG A 66 18.20 29.36 18.31
N ASP A 67 19.47 29.77 18.18
CA ASP A 67 20.38 29.21 17.17
C ASP A 67 20.57 27.70 17.40
N SER A 68 20.79 27.28 18.65
CA SER A 68 20.88 25.85 19.01
C SER A 68 19.59 25.11 18.67
N LEU A 69 18.43 25.69 19.02
CA LEU A 69 17.12 25.11 18.71
C LEU A 69 16.91 24.90 17.19
N PHE A 70 17.17 25.93 16.39
CA PHE A 70 16.99 25.88 14.94
C PHE A 70 17.95 24.90 14.26
N ARG A 71 19.20 24.82 14.72
CA ARG A 71 20.14 23.81 14.24
C ARG A 71 19.65 22.40 14.49
N VAL A 72 19.23 22.10 15.73
CA VAL A 72 18.75 20.77 16.09
C VAL A 72 17.55 20.38 15.22
N MET A 73 16.54 21.26 15.09
CA MET A 73 15.38 20.99 14.22
C MET A 73 15.78 20.78 12.74
N HIS A 74 16.64 21.65 12.19
CA HIS A 74 17.09 21.53 10.80
C HIS A 74 17.86 20.22 10.54
N ARG A 75 18.65 19.73 11.51
CA ARG A 75 19.35 18.45 11.40
C ARG A 75 18.42 17.25 11.54
N LEU A 76 17.46 17.30 12.46
CA LEU A 76 16.46 16.25 12.65
C LEU A 76 15.64 15.99 11.37
N ARG A 77 15.37 17.02 10.56
CA ARG A 77 14.70 16.87 9.25
C ARG A 77 15.41 15.89 8.30
N LYS A 78 16.73 15.79 8.39
CA LYS A 78 17.56 14.95 7.50
C LYS A 78 17.91 13.61 8.13
N PHE A 79 17.52 13.39 9.38
CA PHE A 79 17.96 12.23 10.15
C PHE A 79 16.93 11.10 10.07
N PRO A 80 17.31 9.86 9.70
CA PRO A 80 16.36 8.76 9.53
C PRO A 80 15.54 8.47 10.79
N THR A 81 14.22 8.30 10.62
CA THR A 81 13.28 8.10 11.74
C THR A 81 13.52 6.79 12.47
N GLU A 82 13.91 5.72 11.77
CA GLU A 82 14.30 4.43 12.39
C GLU A 82 15.36 4.60 13.47
N LYS A 83 16.45 5.32 13.16
CA LYS A 83 17.52 5.58 14.12
C LYS A 83 17.05 6.44 15.29
N GLN A 84 16.22 7.45 15.02
CA GLN A 84 15.60 8.25 16.08
C GLN A 84 14.76 7.38 17.03
N LYS A 85 13.92 6.49 16.49
CA LYS A 85 13.10 5.55 17.28
C LYS A 85 13.97 4.61 18.11
N ARG A 86 15.06 4.09 17.53
CA ARG A 86 15.98 3.16 18.18
C ARG A 86 16.72 3.77 19.37
N TRP A 87 17.08 5.04 19.29
CA TRP A 87 17.74 5.78 20.39
C TRP A 87 16.78 6.48 21.33
N ALA A 88 15.48 6.48 21.05
CA ALA A 88 14.50 7.17 21.86
C ALA A 88 14.42 6.55 23.26
N MET A 89 14.76 7.36 24.27
CA MET A 89 14.54 7.06 25.67
C MET A 89 13.05 7.05 26.02
N ASP A 90 12.68 6.25 27.03
CA ASP A 90 11.33 6.23 27.60
C ASP A 90 11.04 7.57 28.30
N SER A 91 9.84 8.12 28.10
CA SER A 91 9.38 9.37 28.72
C SER A 91 9.30 9.31 30.26
N LYS A 92 9.36 8.13 30.87
CA LYS A 92 9.49 7.96 32.33
C LYS A 92 10.82 8.49 32.87
N LEU A 93 11.88 8.53 32.05
CA LEU A 93 13.17 9.09 32.47
C LEU A 93 13.15 10.62 32.57
N LEU A 94 12.06 11.28 32.17
CA LEU A 94 11.94 12.74 32.23
C LEU A 94 11.93 13.29 33.65
N GLU A 95 11.45 12.55 34.65
CA GLU A 95 11.59 12.96 36.05
C GLU A 95 13.05 13.10 36.45
N THR A 96 13.93 12.24 35.94
CA THR A 96 15.37 12.33 36.18
C THR A 96 16.00 13.46 35.37
N ALA A 97 15.55 13.68 34.13
CA ALA A 97 16.00 14.81 33.30
C ALA A 97 15.57 16.18 33.89
N LEU A 98 14.47 16.23 34.64
CA LEU A 98 14.06 17.43 35.38
C LEU A 98 15.08 17.79 36.49
N VAL A 99 15.61 16.78 37.18
CA VAL A 99 16.59 16.96 38.27
C VAL A 99 18.01 17.17 37.72
N ARG A 100 18.38 16.48 36.64
CA ARG A 100 19.71 16.51 36.04
C ARG A 100 19.66 16.86 34.55
N PRO A 101 19.20 18.07 34.17
CA PRO A 101 18.98 18.42 32.77
C PRO A 101 20.22 18.27 31.90
N LYS A 102 21.40 18.64 32.41
CA LYS A 102 22.66 18.60 31.65
C LYS A 102 23.02 17.20 31.12
N ASP A 103 22.71 16.14 31.88
CA ASP A 103 23.03 14.76 31.52
C ASP A 103 22.19 14.26 30.34
N TYR A 104 21.03 14.88 30.09
CA TYR A 104 20.08 14.44 29.07
C TYR A 104 19.99 15.38 27.86
N ARG A 105 20.72 16.51 27.83
CA ARG A 105 20.70 17.42 26.68
C ARG A 105 21.21 16.69 25.43
N GLY A 106 20.50 16.85 24.33
CA GLY A 106 20.81 16.17 23.07
C GLY A 106 20.31 14.72 22.99
N GLN A 107 19.80 14.15 24.08
CA GLN A 107 19.19 12.82 24.06
C GLN A 107 17.78 12.87 23.44
N ILE A 108 17.41 11.81 22.74
CA ILE A 108 16.10 11.68 22.08
C ILE A 108 15.14 10.98 23.03
N PHE A 109 13.92 11.48 23.15
CA PHE A 109 12.84 10.86 23.91
C PHE A 109 11.66 10.51 23.01
N GLY A 110 11.05 9.36 23.30
CA GLY A 110 9.75 8.98 22.75
C GLY A 110 8.63 9.68 23.50
N LEU A 111 8.09 10.75 22.94
CA LEU A 111 7.05 11.57 23.58
C LEU A 111 5.69 11.15 23.04
N ARG A 112 4.78 10.76 23.94
CA ARG A 112 3.40 10.43 23.60
C ARG A 112 2.44 10.95 24.67
N GLY A 113 1.37 11.58 24.22
CA GLY A 113 0.33 12.10 25.10
C GLY A 113 -0.61 13.01 24.34
N ARG A 114 -1.20 13.96 25.06
CA ARG A 114 -2.26 14.82 24.53
C ARG A 114 -1.76 16.20 24.15
N ILE A 115 -1.93 16.57 22.88
CA ILE A 115 -1.58 17.89 22.36
C ILE A 115 -2.66 18.87 22.80
N LEU A 116 -2.27 19.86 23.60
CA LEU A 116 -3.17 20.84 24.19
C LEU A 116 -3.25 22.12 23.37
N ASP A 117 -2.11 22.59 22.87
CA ASP A 117 -1.99 23.89 22.20
C ASP A 117 -0.87 23.84 21.17
N VAL A 118 -1.08 24.50 20.04
CA VAL A 118 -0.11 24.64 18.93
C VAL A 118 -0.10 26.10 18.54
N LYS A 119 1.06 26.74 18.66
CA LYS A 119 1.25 28.16 18.31
C LYS A 119 2.27 28.31 17.19
N PRO A 120 1.92 28.93 16.05
CA PRO A 120 2.90 29.31 15.05
C PRO A 120 3.75 30.47 15.57
N LEU A 121 5.06 30.39 15.30
CA LEU A 121 6.04 31.40 15.65
C LEU A 121 6.82 31.78 14.38
N ALA A 122 6.99 33.08 14.16
CA ALA A 122 7.77 33.57 13.03
C ALA A 122 9.27 33.39 13.29
N VAL A 123 10.00 32.92 12.28
CA VAL A 123 11.46 32.92 12.30
C VAL A 123 11.94 34.34 11.95
N PRO A 124 12.88 34.93 12.71
CA PRO A 124 13.49 36.21 12.34
C PRO A 124 14.08 36.16 10.92
N LYS A 125 14.02 37.25 10.17
CA LYS A 125 14.47 37.28 8.76
C LYS A 125 15.91 36.79 8.57
N GLU A 126 16.81 37.16 9.49
CA GLU A 126 18.22 36.75 9.53
C GLU A 126 18.39 35.22 9.57
N ASP A 127 17.51 34.53 10.28
CA ASP A 127 17.56 33.07 10.47
C ASP A 127 16.76 32.31 9.41
N ALA A 128 15.76 32.96 8.80
CA ALA A 128 14.80 32.31 7.91
C ALA A 128 15.46 31.76 6.63
N GLU A 129 16.41 32.51 6.06
CA GLU A 129 17.20 32.07 4.91
C GLU A 129 18.18 30.97 5.31
N ARG A 130 18.88 31.15 6.44
CA ARG A 130 19.90 30.22 6.93
C ARG A 130 19.37 28.81 7.18
N TYR A 131 18.17 28.72 7.75
CA TYR A 131 17.56 27.45 8.13
C TYR A 131 16.47 26.98 7.15
N GLU A 132 16.23 27.73 6.07
CA GLU A 132 15.18 27.47 5.08
C GLU A 132 13.79 27.33 5.70
N MET A 133 13.52 28.11 6.76
CA MET A 133 12.35 27.96 7.62
C MET A 133 11.78 29.34 7.95
N LYS A 134 10.51 29.60 7.58
CA LYS A 134 9.84 30.88 7.84
C LYS A 134 9.00 30.88 9.11
N VAL A 135 8.49 29.71 9.47
CA VAL A 135 7.61 29.49 10.62
C VAL A 135 8.06 28.20 11.30
N TYR A 136 8.01 28.19 12.62
CA TYR A 136 8.13 27.01 13.45
C TYR A 136 6.98 27.02 14.46
N TYR A 137 6.79 25.92 15.16
CA TYR A 137 5.64 25.74 16.05
C TYR A 137 6.08 25.45 17.46
N CYS A 138 5.40 26.06 18.42
CA CYS A 138 5.48 25.72 19.83
C CYS A 138 4.26 24.88 20.18
N CYS A 139 4.48 23.61 20.54
CA CYS A 139 3.43 22.66 20.84
C CYS A 139 3.49 22.30 22.32
N MET A 140 2.37 22.48 23.03
CA MET A 140 2.23 22.06 24.41
C MET A 140 1.65 20.63 24.44
N LEU A 141 2.42 19.70 24.99
CA LEU A 141 2.08 18.28 25.04
C LEU A 141 1.98 17.83 26.49
N LYS A 142 0.84 17.26 26.87
CA LYS A 142 0.62 16.69 28.20
C LYS A 142 0.89 15.19 28.14
N LEU A 143 1.96 14.77 28.80
CA LEU A 143 2.32 13.35 28.95
C LEU A 143 1.59 12.74 30.15
N ASP A 144 1.37 11.43 30.11
CA ASP A 144 0.84 10.68 31.25
C ASP A 144 1.88 10.55 32.38
N SER A 145 3.17 10.58 32.02
CA SER A 145 4.29 10.41 32.96
C SER A 145 4.64 11.67 33.76
N LEU A 146 4.08 12.84 33.43
CA LEU A 146 4.41 14.10 34.10
C LEU A 146 3.16 14.88 34.48
N VAL A 147 3.20 15.58 35.62
CA VAL A 147 2.10 16.45 36.07
C VAL A 147 2.03 17.76 35.26
N GLN A 148 3.16 18.43 35.01
CA GLN A 148 3.17 19.56 34.07
C GLN A 148 3.22 19.09 32.61
N PRO A 149 2.69 19.88 31.66
CA PRO A 149 2.94 19.65 30.26
C PRO A 149 4.42 19.92 29.92
N ILE A 150 4.84 19.38 28.78
CA ILE A 150 6.12 19.69 28.14
C ILE A 150 5.89 20.60 26.94
N VAL A 151 6.97 21.23 26.47
CA VAL A 151 6.95 22.03 25.26
C VAL A 151 7.83 21.39 24.20
N VAL A 152 7.28 21.21 23.00
CA VAL A 152 7.97 20.68 21.83
C VAL A 152 7.97 21.76 20.76
N PHE A 153 9.16 22.21 20.38
CA PHE A 153 9.35 23.05 19.21
C PHE A 153 9.56 22.17 17.98
N THR A 154 8.86 22.48 16.90
CA THR A 154 8.92 21.70 15.66
C THR A 154 8.86 22.59 14.42
N GLU A 155 9.47 22.16 13.32
CA GLU A 155 9.34 22.79 12.00
C GLU A 155 7.97 22.51 11.39
N THR A 156 7.43 21.30 11.61
CA THR A 156 6.19 20.86 10.96
C THR A 156 5.13 20.38 11.95
N VAL A 157 3.88 20.71 11.63
CA VAL A 157 2.66 20.25 12.31
C VAL A 157 1.63 19.87 11.25
N PRO A 158 0.62 19.05 11.59
CA PRO A 158 -0.52 18.79 10.72
C PRO A 158 -1.11 20.07 10.11
N ARG A 159 -1.51 19.99 8.84
CA ARG A 159 -1.97 21.12 8.01
C ARG A 159 -3.07 21.94 8.69
N GLN A 160 -4.00 21.27 9.36
CA GLN A 160 -5.10 21.88 10.11
C GLN A 160 -4.67 22.73 11.32
N TRP A 161 -3.43 22.61 11.80
CA TRP A 161 -2.91 23.36 12.95
C TRP A 161 -1.93 24.47 12.55
N LYS A 162 -1.67 24.66 11.24
CA LYS A 162 -0.67 25.63 10.76
C LYS A 162 -0.93 27.07 11.18
N ASN A 163 -2.19 27.44 11.41
CA ASN A 163 -2.60 28.77 11.87
C ASN A 163 -2.77 28.87 13.40
N GLY A 164 -2.32 27.85 14.12
CA GLY A 164 -2.55 27.68 15.54
C GLY A 164 -3.84 26.91 15.83
N ALA A 165 -3.81 26.08 16.88
CA ALA A 165 -4.95 25.23 17.26
C ALA A 165 -4.83 24.78 18.71
N LYS A 166 -5.98 24.45 19.32
CA LYS A 166 -6.06 23.72 20.61
C LYS A 166 -6.69 22.36 20.39
N PRO A 167 -5.97 21.41 19.78
CA PRO A 167 -6.59 20.22 19.21
C PRO A 167 -7.13 19.25 20.26
N ASN A 168 -6.60 19.27 21.49
CA ASN A 168 -7.00 18.38 22.59
C ASN A 168 -7.11 16.91 22.15
N THR A 169 -6.07 16.42 21.48
CA THR A 169 -6.05 15.12 20.80
C THR A 169 -4.78 14.36 21.12
N GLU A 170 -4.79 13.04 20.92
CA GLU A 170 -3.59 12.23 21.12
C GLU A 170 -2.57 12.53 20.02
N GLY A 171 -1.30 12.53 20.41
CA GLY A 171 -0.18 12.84 19.54
C GLY A 171 1.15 12.48 20.18
N GLY A 172 2.22 12.88 19.51
CA GLY A 172 3.57 12.58 19.99
C GLY A 172 4.67 13.21 19.17
N ALA A 173 5.90 12.93 19.55
CA ALA A 173 7.10 13.33 18.83
C ALA A 173 8.29 12.47 19.26
N LEU A 174 9.28 12.37 18.37
CA LEU A 174 10.65 12.01 18.77
C LEU A 174 11.36 13.34 19.04
N GLY A 175 11.51 13.66 20.33
CA GLY A 175 11.99 14.97 20.78
C GLY A 175 13.40 14.90 21.34
N VAL A 176 14.29 15.75 20.85
CA VAL A 176 15.61 15.99 21.47
C VAL A 176 15.42 16.89 22.67
N PHE A 177 15.82 16.44 23.85
CA PHE A 177 15.75 17.23 25.07
C PHE A 177 16.74 18.40 25.01
N MET A 178 16.25 19.62 25.25
CA MET A 178 17.03 20.85 25.19
C MET A 178 17.37 21.33 26.61
N LYS A 179 16.36 21.66 27.40
CA LYS A 179 16.50 22.28 28.73
C LYS A 179 15.18 22.22 29.49
N ASN A 180 15.20 22.61 30.75
CA ASN A 180 14.01 22.94 31.53
C ASN A 180 13.83 24.46 31.53
N ALA A 181 12.69 24.96 31.07
CA ALA A 181 12.41 26.38 30.96
C ALA A 181 11.20 26.78 31.81
N ASN A 182 11.26 27.95 32.45
CA ASN A 182 10.07 28.57 33.02
C ASN A 182 9.37 29.37 31.92
N LEU A 183 8.29 28.82 31.37
CA LEU A 183 7.56 29.42 30.24
C LEU A 183 6.31 30.19 30.69
N PHE A 184 5.99 30.18 31.99
CA PHE A 184 4.88 30.93 32.57
C PHE A 184 5.43 32.00 33.50
N SER A 185 5.30 33.27 33.10
CA SER A 185 5.77 34.41 33.89
C SER A 185 4.95 34.67 35.16
N GLU A 186 3.86 33.94 35.38
CA GLU A 186 2.88 34.14 36.47
C GLU A 186 2.77 32.93 37.40
N ALA A 187 3.82 32.12 37.54
CA ALA A 187 3.82 31.08 38.57
C ALA A 187 3.72 31.73 39.97
N PRO A 188 2.90 31.19 40.89
CA PRO A 188 2.84 31.68 42.27
C PRO A 188 4.25 31.80 42.87
N PRO A 189 4.53 32.84 43.67
CA PRO A 189 5.84 32.99 44.32
C PRO A 189 6.20 31.72 45.11
N GLY A 190 7.28 31.05 44.71
CA GLY A 190 7.75 29.80 45.34
C GLY A 190 7.52 28.52 44.52
N GLU A 191 6.70 28.56 43.46
CA GLU A 191 6.53 27.44 42.52
C GLU A 191 7.35 27.68 41.25
N THR A 192 8.44 26.94 41.08
CA THR A 192 9.18 26.96 39.80
C THR A 192 8.51 25.98 38.84
N ASN A 193 7.61 26.46 37.97
CA ASN A 193 6.94 25.62 36.99
C ASN A 193 7.87 25.37 35.78
N LEU A 194 8.92 24.58 36.02
CA LEU A 194 9.90 24.20 35.00
C LEU A 194 9.29 23.19 34.03
N MET A 195 9.20 23.56 32.76
CA MET A 195 8.73 22.67 31.71
C MET A 195 9.91 22.13 30.91
N PRO A 196 9.99 20.81 30.71
CA PRO A 196 10.89 20.21 29.74
C PRO A 196 10.63 20.78 28.34
N VAL A 197 11.70 21.23 27.69
CA VAL A 197 11.68 21.77 26.33
C VAL A 197 12.39 20.82 25.39
N PHE A 198 11.74 20.52 24.27
CA PHE A 198 12.25 19.64 23.22
C PHE A 198 12.30 20.32 21.86
N ALA A 199 13.17 19.83 21.01
CA ALA A 199 13.18 20.07 19.57
C ALA A 199 12.80 18.79 18.83
N ALA A 200 11.90 18.87 17.85
CA ALA A 200 11.48 17.73 17.04
C ALA A 200 11.38 18.11 15.55
N ALA A 201 11.47 17.12 14.65
CA ALA A 201 11.23 17.36 13.22
C ALA A 201 9.74 17.62 12.91
N ARG A 202 8.86 16.90 13.62
CA ARG A 202 7.40 16.94 13.43
C ARG A 202 6.67 16.61 14.71
N ILE A 203 5.42 17.02 14.78
CA ILE A 203 4.43 16.50 15.74
C ILE A 203 3.54 15.48 15.03
N ALA A 204 3.48 14.28 15.60
CA ALA A 204 2.58 13.23 15.16
C ALA A 204 1.16 13.44 15.69
N TRP A 205 0.16 13.14 14.87
CA TRP A 205 -1.25 13.25 15.21
C TRP A 205 -1.95 11.89 15.18
N TYR A 206 -2.51 11.49 16.33
CA TYR A 206 -3.26 10.26 16.52
C TYR A 206 -4.74 10.59 16.81
N PRO A 207 -5.57 10.89 15.79
CA PRO A 207 -6.98 11.21 16.02
C PRO A 207 -7.74 10.04 16.67
N ASN A 208 -8.83 10.35 17.36
CA ASN A 208 -9.71 9.34 17.98
C ASN A 208 -10.58 8.62 16.95
N ASN A 209 -9.93 7.90 16.03
CA ASN A 209 -10.54 7.00 15.07
C ASN A 209 -9.72 5.69 15.01
N LEU A 210 -10.11 4.73 14.19
CA LEU A 210 -9.38 3.46 14.12
C LEU A 210 -7.93 3.66 13.66
N LEU A 211 -7.68 4.50 12.65
CA LEU A 211 -6.35 4.73 12.10
C LEU A 211 -5.38 5.32 13.15
N GLY A 212 -5.82 6.32 13.92
CA GLY A 212 -5.04 6.89 15.01
C GLY A 212 -4.84 5.94 16.19
N ARG A 213 -5.86 5.12 16.54
CA ARG A 213 -5.72 4.06 17.57
C ARG A 213 -4.75 2.97 17.17
N LEU A 214 -4.65 2.69 15.87
CA LEU A 214 -3.61 1.82 15.30
C LEU A 214 -2.23 2.48 15.33
N GLY A 215 -2.09 3.73 15.76
CA GLY A 215 -0.82 4.43 15.90
C GLY A 215 -0.29 5.06 14.62
N MET A 216 -1.12 5.25 13.60
CA MET A 216 -0.75 6.00 12.39
C MET A 216 -0.66 7.48 12.72
N ASP A 217 0.47 8.12 12.39
CA ASP A 217 0.55 9.58 12.34
C ASP A 217 -0.24 10.10 11.13
N VAL A 218 -1.48 10.54 11.37
CA VAL A 218 -2.38 11.02 10.32
C VAL A 218 -1.88 12.31 9.69
N GLY A 219 -1.01 13.08 10.37
CA GLY A 219 -0.34 14.24 9.78
C GLY A 219 0.61 13.87 8.64
N LEU A 220 0.98 12.60 8.45
CA LEU A 220 1.74 12.16 7.27
C LEU A 220 0.89 12.21 5.99
N LEU A 221 -0.44 12.14 6.10
CA LEU A 221 -1.33 12.21 4.95
C LEU A 221 -1.41 13.60 4.33
N ASP A 222 -0.84 14.62 4.98
CA ASP A 222 -0.75 15.97 4.42
C ASP A 222 0.19 16.08 3.20
N THR A 223 1.05 15.09 2.96
CA THR A 223 1.91 15.05 1.75
C THR A 223 1.26 14.30 0.59
N VAL A 224 0.09 13.68 0.80
CA VAL A 224 -0.55 12.83 -0.21
C VAL A 224 -1.26 13.69 -1.26
N GLU A 225 -0.89 13.49 -2.52
CA GLU A 225 -1.42 14.21 -3.67
C GLU A 225 -2.18 13.28 -4.61
N ASN A 226 -3.44 13.59 -4.86
CA ASN A 226 -4.29 12.76 -5.72
C ASN A 226 -4.03 13.05 -7.21
N GLN A 227 -4.32 12.06 -8.04
CA GLN A 227 -4.19 12.04 -9.52
C GLN A 227 -2.76 12.08 -10.04
N GLU A 228 -1.76 12.08 -9.15
CA GLU A 228 -0.35 11.93 -9.47
C GLU A 228 0.14 10.50 -9.17
N PRO A 229 1.26 10.06 -9.77
CA PRO A 229 1.94 8.84 -9.39
C PRO A 229 2.31 8.83 -7.89
N LEU A 230 2.64 7.66 -7.35
CA LEU A 230 3.18 7.57 -5.98
C LEU A 230 4.59 8.17 -5.97
N THR A 231 4.85 9.14 -5.10
CA THR A 231 6.15 9.82 -5.01
C THR A 231 6.97 9.38 -3.80
N LYS A 232 8.25 9.79 -3.77
CA LYS A 232 9.14 9.52 -2.64
C LYS A 232 8.69 10.27 -1.37
N GLU A 233 8.11 11.45 -1.53
CA GLU A 233 7.59 12.29 -0.45
C GLU A 233 6.38 11.66 0.26
N GLU A 234 5.63 10.80 -0.43
CA GLU A 234 4.49 10.06 0.11
C GLU A 234 4.88 8.73 0.77
N SER A 235 6.11 8.24 0.51
CA SER A 235 6.57 6.93 0.99
C SER A 235 6.45 6.76 2.51
N PRO A 236 6.81 7.75 3.37
CA PRO A 236 6.61 7.62 4.81
C PRO A 236 5.14 7.41 5.21
N ALA A 237 4.21 8.10 4.53
CA ALA A 237 2.78 7.98 4.79
C ALA A 237 2.25 6.60 4.35
N PHE A 238 2.72 6.11 3.20
CA PHE A 238 2.37 4.80 2.65
C PHE A 238 2.81 3.66 3.58
N TYR A 239 4.09 3.62 3.94
CA TYR A 239 4.65 2.55 4.78
C TYR A 239 4.17 2.62 6.24
N GLU A 240 3.98 3.82 6.81
CA GLU A 240 3.40 3.95 8.15
C GLU A 240 1.93 3.48 8.16
N MET A 241 1.16 3.72 7.09
CA MET A 241 -0.21 3.19 6.98
C MET A 241 -0.22 1.66 6.85
N LEU A 242 0.70 1.07 6.08
CA LEU A 242 0.91 -0.39 6.03
C LEU A 242 1.26 -0.95 7.41
N ALA A 243 2.21 -0.34 8.12
CA ALA A 243 2.57 -0.74 9.47
C ALA A 243 1.38 -0.62 10.44
N ALA A 244 0.58 0.45 10.34
CA ALA A 244 -0.60 0.65 11.17
C ALA A 244 -1.67 -0.42 10.93
N VAL A 245 -1.97 -0.78 9.67
CA VAL A 245 -2.92 -1.89 9.40
C VAL A 245 -2.36 -3.24 9.86
N GLY A 246 -1.02 -3.42 9.85
CA GLY A 246 -0.34 -4.59 10.43
C GLY A 246 -0.45 -4.70 11.96
N ARG A 247 -0.82 -3.62 12.65
CA ARG A 247 -1.12 -3.63 14.10
C ARG A 247 -2.59 -3.97 14.40
N ALA A 248 -3.46 -4.02 13.39
CA ALA A 248 -4.89 -4.30 13.56
C ALA A 248 -5.14 -5.78 13.86
N GLN A 249 -6.09 -6.11 14.72
CA GLN A 249 -6.47 -7.52 14.92
C GLN A 249 -7.09 -8.10 13.63
N PRO A 250 -6.97 -9.42 13.38
CA PRO A 250 -7.66 -10.07 12.26
C PRO A 250 -9.15 -9.73 12.24
N GLY A 251 -9.68 -9.32 11.08
CA GLY A 251 -11.09 -8.92 10.94
C GLY A 251 -11.46 -7.52 11.46
N GLN A 252 -10.63 -6.89 12.30
CA GLN A 252 -10.95 -5.60 12.94
C GLN A 252 -11.31 -4.49 11.94
N LEU A 253 -10.56 -4.39 10.82
CA LEU A 253 -10.86 -3.40 9.79
C LEU A 253 -12.23 -3.65 9.14
N ALA A 254 -12.56 -4.91 8.85
CA ALA A 254 -13.83 -5.28 8.24
C ALA A 254 -15.00 -5.02 9.18
N ASP A 255 -14.86 -5.35 10.47
CA ASP A 255 -15.91 -5.14 11.46
C ASP A 255 -16.16 -3.65 11.72
N GLN A 256 -15.09 -2.85 11.83
CA GLN A 256 -15.23 -1.40 11.94
C GLN A 256 -15.86 -0.79 10.68
N ALA A 257 -15.49 -1.25 9.49
CA ALA A 257 -16.09 -0.79 8.24
C ALA A 257 -17.59 -1.14 8.18
N LYS A 258 -17.98 -2.36 8.55
CA LYS A 258 -19.40 -2.75 8.64
C LYS A 258 -20.17 -1.88 9.63
N ALA A 259 -19.61 -1.63 10.81
CA ALA A 259 -20.25 -0.79 11.83
C ALA A 259 -20.39 0.68 11.43
N ASN A 260 -19.54 1.16 10.51
CA ASN A 260 -19.56 2.53 10.01
C ASN A 260 -20.57 2.73 8.87
N LEU A 261 -20.80 1.71 8.04
CA LEU A 261 -21.58 1.84 6.80
C LEU A 261 -23.00 2.38 7.02
N PRO A 262 -23.79 1.90 8.00
CA PRO A 262 -25.15 2.43 8.24
C PRO A 262 -25.18 3.90 8.67
N LYS A 263 -24.06 4.43 9.19
CA LYS A 263 -23.91 5.82 9.66
C LYS A 263 -23.49 6.78 8.55
N MET A 264 -23.15 6.26 7.37
CA MET A 264 -22.66 7.06 6.27
C MET A 264 -23.82 7.74 5.52
N PRO A 265 -23.64 9.00 5.07
CA PRO A 265 -24.56 9.65 4.14
C PRO A 265 -24.77 8.83 2.85
N GLN A 266 -25.95 8.95 2.23
CA GLN A 266 -26.33 8.17 1.04
C GLN A 266 -25.32 8.27 -0.11
N LYS A 267 -24.68 9.42 -0.31
CA LYS A 267 -23.66 9.61 -1.36
C LYS A 267 -22.42 8.70 -1.23
N PHE A 268 -22.20 8.12 -0.06
CA PHE A 268 -21.10 7.18 0.19
C PHE A 268 -21.58 5.71 0.19
N ARG A 269 -22.87 5.47 -0.04
CA ARG A 269 -23.48 4.16 -0.06
C ARG A 269 -23.92 3.80 -1.47
N TRP A 270 -23.77 2.54 -1.83
CA TRP A 270 -24.29 1.96 -3.05
C TRP A 270 -25.11 0.74 -2.67
N THR A 271 -26.30 0.59 -3.23
CA THR A 271 -27.15 -0.57 -2.98
C THR A 271 -26.93 -1.59 -4.10
N ASP A 272 -26.50 -2.79 -3.74
CA ASP A 272 -26.26 -3.84 -4.71
C ASP A 272 -27.55 -4.44 -5.27
N SER A 273 -27.43 -5.35 -6.25
CA SER A 273 -28.56 -6.03 -6.88
C SER A 273 -29.40 -6.87 -5.91
N PHE A 274 -28.89 -7.16 -4.72
CA PHE A 274 -29.58 -7.91 -3.67
C PHE A 274 -30.19 -6.98 -2.60
N GLY A 275 -30.20 -5.66 -2.84
CA GLY A 275 -30.75 -4.68 -1.91
C GLY A 275 -29.88 -4.43 -0.69
N GLN A 276 -28.61 -4.85 -0.70
CA GLN A 276 -27.69 -4.63 0.43
C GLN A 276 -26.88 -3.36 0.24
N ASP A 277 -26.77 -2.57 1.30
CA ASP A 277 -25.88 -1.41 1.32
C ASP A 277 -24.42 -1.86 1.28
N GLN A 278 -23.65 -1.20 0.43
CA GLN A 278 -22.20 -1.32 0.27
C GLN A 278 -21.58 0.08 0.27
N TYR A 279 -20.26 0.15 0.38
CA TYR A 279 -19.53 1.41 0.14
C TYR A 279 -19.53 1.74 -1.35
N SER A 280 -19.89 2.99 -1.69
CA SER A 280 -19.76 3.49 -3.05
C SER A 280 -18.29 3.80 -3.37
N ILE A 281 -17.81 3.35 -4.53
CA ILE A 281 -16.46 3.69 -5.03
C ILE A 281 -16.42 5.07 -5.68
N VAL A 282 -17.56 5.64 -6.07
CA VAL A 282 -17.64 6.91 -6.84
C VAL A 282 -16.90 8.06 -6.13
N PRO A 283 -17.04 8.28 -4.81
CA PRO A 283 -16.30 9.33 -4.11
C PRO A 283 -14.78 9.10 -4.09
N LEU A 284 -14.31 7.86 -4.18
CA LEU A 284 -12.87 7.56 -4.22
C LEU A 284 -12.23 8.08 -5.51
N PHE A 285 -12.98 8.08 -6.63
CA PHE A 285 -12.52 8.65 -7.89
C PHE A 285 -12.74 10.17 -7.96
N ASN A 286 -13.91 10.65 -7.55
CA ASN A 286 -14.36 12.02 -7.85
C ASN A 286 -14.16 13.02 -6.71
N ASP A 287 -13.92 12.56 -5.48
CA ASP A 287 -13.77 13.39 -4.27
C ASP A 287 -12.59 12.90 -3.40
N ALA A 288 -11.55 12.40 -4.07
CA ALA A 288 -10.43 11.68 -3.47
C ALA A 288 -9.76 12.41 -2.29
N GLN A 289 -9.60 13.74 -2.39
CA GLN A 289 -8.99 14.57 -1.33
C GLN A 289 -9.75 14.48 0.01
N ASN A 290 -11.08 14.30 -0.01
CA ASN A 290 -11.90 14.17 1.19
C ASN A 290 -12.09 12.71 1.63
N GLN A 291 -11.50 11.75 0.92
CA GLN A 291 -11.54 10.32 1.26
C GLN A 291 -10.22 9.81 1.87
N THR A 292 -9.12 10.57 1.79
CA THR A 292 -7.82 10.18 2.36
C THR A 292 -7.93 9.78 3.83
N GLY A 293 -7.44 8.58 4.17
CA GLY A 293 -7.52 7.98 5.50
C GLY A 293 -8.89 7.39 5.87
N ARG A 294 -9.87 7.33 4.96
CA ARG A 294 -11.20 6.77 5.24
C ARG A 294 -11.21 5.26 5.10
N LEU A 295 -11.71 4.57 6.13
CA LEU A 295 -11.91 3.13 6.11
C LEU A 295 -13.14 2.76 5.28
N VAL A 296 -12.96 1.85 4.32
CA VAL A 296 -14.04 1.25 3.53
C VAL A 296 -13.87 -0.26 3.46
N MET A 297 -14.93 -0.96 3.11
CA MET A 297 -14.89 -2.39 2.80
C MET A 297 -15.56 -2.64 1.46
N LEU A 298 -14.80 -3.19 0.52
CA LEU A 298 -15.22 -3.38 -0.85
C LEU A 298 -15.27 -4.87 -1.19
N ARG A 299 -16.23 -5.22 -2.05
CA ARG A 299 -16.40 -6.56 -2.60
C ARG A 299 -16.32 -6.47 -4.12
N GLY A 300 -15.61 -7.42 -4.72
CA GLY A 300 -15.47 -7.48 -6.16
C GLY A 300 -14.64 -8.67 -6.60
N THR A 301 -14.28 -8.67 -7.87
CA THR A 301 -13.47 -9.72 -8.47
C THR A 301 -12.05 -9.21 -8.68
N THR A 302 -11.05 -9.93 -8.17
CA THR A 302 -9.65 -9.60 -8.42
C THR A 302 -9.16 -10.15 -9.75
N ARG A 303 -8.31 -9.37 -10.42
CA ARG A 303 -7.72 -9.68 -11.74
C ARG A 303 -6.20 -9.76 -11.72
N LEU A 304 -5.58 -9.37 -10.61
CA LEU A 304 -4.15 -9.39 -10.40
C LEU A 304 -3.88 -9.50 -8.90
N VAL A 305 -3.01 -10.43 -8.52
CA VAL A 305 -2.36 -10.44 -7.20
C VAL A 305 -0.86 -10.60 -7.43
N GLU A 306 -0.09 -9.60 -7.00
CA GLU A 306 1.36 -9.54 -7.16
C GLU A 306 2.03 -9.27 -5.81
N LYS A 307 3.08 -10.03 -5.51
CA LYS A 307 3.92 -9.80 -4.33
C LYS A 307 4.96 -8.72 -4.64
N VAL A 308 5.01 -7.70 -3.80
CA VAL A 308 5.99 -6.61 -3.87
C VAL A 308 6.94 -6.72 -2.69
N HIS A 309 8.23 -6.83 -2.98
CA HIS A 309 9.28 -6.82 -1.96
C HIS A 309 9.63 -5.39 -1.55
N VAL A 310 9.85 -5.20 -0.26
CA VAL A 310 10.25 -3.91 0.34
C VAL A 310 11.77 -3.88 0.48
N GLU A 311 12.37 -2.71 0.25
CA GLU A 311 13.81 -2.51 0.41
C GLU A 311 14.25 -2.83 1.86
N PRO A 312 15.43 -3.46 2.07
CA PRO A 312 15.86 -3.91 3.40
C PRO A 312 15.85 -2.82 4.48
N GLU A 313 16.22 -1.59 4.14
CA GLU A 313 16.25 -0.45 5.06
C GLU A 313 14.84 -0.08 5.53
N ILE A 314 13.86 -0.10 4.61
CA ILE A 314 12.45 0.17 4.92
C ILE A 314 11.85 -0.99 5.71
N ALA A 315 12.21 -2.23 5.36
CA ALA A 315 11.77 -3.42 6.06
C ALA A 315 12.23 -3.42 7.53
N ALA A 316 13.48 -3.00 7.79
CA ALA A 316 14.01 -2.83 9.14
C ALA A 316 13.26 -1.74 9.92
N GLU A 317 12.88 -0.64 9.27
CA GLU A 317 12.14 0.46 9.91
C GLU A 317 10.70 0.09 10.29
N TYR A 318 9.99 -0.64 9.41
CA TYR A 318 8.55 -0.86 9.56
C TYR A 318 8.15 -2.29 9.96
N GLY A 319 9.08 -3.24 9.92
CA GLY A 319 8.86 -4.62 10.39
C GLY A 319 8.15 -5.55 9.41
N PHE A 320 8.14 -5.24 8.12
CA PHE A 320 7.64 -6.13 7.06
C PHE A 320 8.52 -6.02 5.81
N ASP A 321 8.79 -7.16 5.15
CA ASP A 321 9.68 -7.26 3.98
C ASP A 321 8.93 -7.36 2.64
N HIS A 322 7.60 -7.45 2.68
CA HIS A 322 6.76 -7.47 1.50
C HIS A 322 5.33 -7.01 1.79
N TYR A 323 4.60 -6.74 0.72
CA TYR A 323 3.15 -6.61 0.69
C TYR A 323 2.62 -7.16 -0.65
N PHE A 324 1.31 -7.18 -0.84
CA PHE A 324 0.66 -7.64 -2.05
C PHE A 324 -0.15 -6.52 -2.69
N ASN A 325 0.06 -6.32 -3.99
CA ASN A 325 -0.80 -5.52 -4.83
C ASN A 325 -1.95 -6.37 -5.35
N VAL A 326 -3.18 -5.95 -5.05
CA VAL A 326 -4.40 -6.62 -5.44
C VAL A 326 -5.25 -5.68 -6.30
N MET A 327 -5.39 -5.99 -7.58
CA MET A 327 -6.30 -5.23 -8.46
C MET A 327 -7.72 -5.78 -8.29
N LEU A 328 -8.65 -4.91 -7.91
CA LEU A 328 -10.04 -5.21 -7.64
C LEU A 328 -10.94 -4.46 -8.64
N VAL A 329 -11.95 -5.16 -9.19
CA VAL A 329 -13.03 -4.54 -9.94
C VAL A 329 -14.33 -4.76 -9.18
N THR A 330 -15.00 -3.66 -8.79
CA THR A 330 -16.30 -3.70 -8.09
C THR A 330 -17.46 -3.55 -9.07
N ALA A 331 -18.66 -3.95 -8.67
CA ALA A 331 -19.85 -3.85 -9.52
C ALA A 331 -20.19 -2.39 -9.91
N ASP A 332 -19.91 -1.43 -9.04
CA ASP A 332 -20.15 0.00 -9.25
C ASP A 332 -18.97 0.75 -9.91
N SER A 333 -17.88 0.04 -10.26
CA SER A 333 -16.68 0.63 -10.88
C SER A 333 -16.76 0.86 -12.40
N GLN A 334 -17.75 0.27 -13.07
CA GLN A 334 -17.84 0.25 -14.55
C GLN A 334 -16.56 -0.29 -15.22
N GLY A 335 -15.90 -1.24 -14.57
CA GLY A 335 -14.66 -1.86 -15.07
C GLY A 335 -13.37 -1.10 -14.71
N ASN A 336 -13.46 0.05 -14.04
CA ASN A 336 -12.28 0.77 -13.58
C ASN A 336 -11.62 0.03 -12.39
N PRO A 337 -10.31 -0.23 -12.43
CA PRO A 337 -9.65 -0.96 -11.36
C PRO A 337 -9.46 -0.10 -10.11
N LEU A 338 -9.54 -0.75 -8.96
CA LEU A 338 -9.02 -0.27 -7.68
C LEU A 338 -7.78 -1.09 -7.31
N THR A 339 -6.83 -0.49 -6.63
CA THR A 339 -5.61 -1.13 -6.15
C THR A 339 -5.66 -1.23 -4.63
N PHE A 340 -5.52 -2.44 -4.09
CA PHE A 340 -5.32 -2.66 -2.66
C PHE A 340 -3.88 -3.11 -2.41
N CYS A 341 -3.20 -2.46 -1.47
CA CYS A 341 -1.96 -2.95 -0.88
C CYS A 341 -2.33 -3.68 0.43
N VAL A 342 -2.06 -4.98 0.51
CA VAL A 342 -2.34 -5.80 1.71
C VAL A 342 -1.10 -6.51 2.21
N LEU A 343 -0.96 -6.71 3.51
CA LEU A 343 0.20 -7.42 4.09
C LEU A 343 0.08 -8.94 3.98
N GLU A 344 -1.14 -9.47 4.06
CA GLU A 344 -1.41 -10.90 4.15
C GLU A 344 -2.44 -11.34 3.11
N LEU A 345 -2.23 -12.51 2.52
CA LEU A 345 -3.22 -13.22 1.72
C LEU A 345 -3.75 -14.43 2.50
N PRO A 346 -5.02 -14.83 2.32
CA PRO A 346 -5.53 -16.09 2.82
C PRO A 346 -4.72 -17.28 2.30
N GLU A 347 -4.59 -18.30 3.15
CA GLU A 347 -3.93 -19.54 2.78
C GLU A 347 -4.61 -20.18 1.56
N GLY A 348 -3.80 -20.64 0.61
CA GLY A 348 -4.28 -21.28 -0.62
C GLY A 348 -4.76 -20.34 -1.72
N MET A 349 -4.83 -19.02 -1.48
CA MET A 349 -5.23 -18.08 -2.51
C MET A 349 -4.18 -18.04 -3.65
N PRO A 350 -4.58 -18.23 -4.91
CA PRO A 350 -3.65 -18.17 -6.03
C PRO A 350 -3.09 -16.77 -6.23
N GLN A 351 -1.87 -16.67 -6.75
CA GLN A 351 -1.23 -15.41 -7.16
C GLN A 351 -1.06 -15.37 -8.68
N GLY A 352 -1.02 -14.17 -9.25
CA GLY A 352 -0.71 -13.96 -10.67
C GLY A 352 -1.72 -13.09 -11.42
N SER A 353 -1.48 -12.98 -12.74
CA SER A 353 -2.13 -12.04 -13.67
C SER A 353 -2.66 -12.74 -14.94
N LYS A 354 -3.07 -14.01 -14.83
CA LYS A 354 -3.46 -14.81 -16.01
C LYS A 354 -4.78 -14.27 -16.59
N THR A 355 -4.98 -14.45 -17.91
CA THR A 355 -6.19 -14.00 -18.63
C THR A 355 -7.51 -14.51 -18.05
N ARG A 356 -7.48 -15.63 -17.30
CA ARG A 356 -8.65 -16.20 -16.60
C ARG A 356 -8.62 -15.99 -15.08
N TYR A 357 -7.66 -15.24 -14.55
CA TYR A 357 -7.60 -14.98 -13.11
C TYR A 357 -8.79 -14.09 -12.72
N ALA A 358 -9.64 -14.65 -11.86
CA ALA A 358 -10.88 -14.04 -11.40
C ALA A 358 -11.22 -14.69 -10.06
N GLU A 359 -10.92 -14.02 -8.96
CA GLU A 359 -11.28 -14.52 -7.63
C GLU A 359 -12.22 -13.52 -6.96
N ASP A 360 -13.30 -14.02 -6.37
CA ASP A 360 -14.24 -13.20 -5.61
C ASP A 360 -13.70 -12.96 -4.21
N ILE A 361 -13.51 -11.68 -3.89
CA ILE A 361 -12.89 -11.26 -2.65
C ILE A 361 -13.63 -10.11 -1.98
N GLN A 362 -13.36 -9.95 -0.70
CA GLN A 362 -13.80 -8.82 0.11
C GLN A 362 -12.62 -8.28 0.90
N ILE A 363 -12.33 -6.99 0.77
CA ILE A 363 -11.17 -6.35 1.40
C ILE A 363 -11.62 -5.11 2.15
N ALA A 364 -11.13 -4.94 3.38
CA ALA A 364 -11.26 -3.70 4.13
C ALA A 364 -9.91 -2.96 4.15
N GLY A 365 -9.95 -1.66 3.89
CA GLY A 365 -8.75 -0.84 3.84
C GLY A 365 -9.04 0.65 3.95
N PHE A 366 -8.02 1.40 4.33
CA PHE A 366 -8.04 2.85 4.33
C PHE A 366 -7.72 3.35 2.93
N PHE A 367 -8.53 4.27 2.41
CA PHE A 367 -8.21 4.94 1.16
C PHE A 367 -6.97 5.83 1.35
N PHE A 368 -5.97 5.65 0.51
CA PHE A 368 -4.70 6.39 0.57
C PHE A 368 -4.74 7.56 -0.41
N LYS A 369 -4.83 7.26 -1.71
CA LYS A 369 -4.92 8.25 -2.80
C LYS A 369 -5.57 7.63 -4.02
N THR A 370 -6.01 8.44 -4.97
CA THR A 370 -6.23 7.99 -6.35
C THR A 370 -4.95 8.29 -7.13
N TRP A 371 -4.17 7.27 -7.47
CA TRP A 371 -2.92 7.46 -8.21
C TRP A 371 -3.13 7.41 -9.72
N SER A 372 -2.20 8.00 -10.48
CA SER A 372 -2.11 7.80 -11.93
C SER A 372 -0.94 6.90 -12.28
N TYR A 373 -1.15 6.02 -13.25
CA TYR A 373 -0.11 5.17 -13.83
C TYR A 373 -0.36 4.95 -15.31
N ASP A 374 0.71 4.62 -16.03
CA ASP A 374 0.65 4.42 -17.47
C ASP A 374 0.26 2.99 -17.82
N VAL A 375 -0.74 2.85 -18.70
CA VAL A 375 -1.14 1.57 -19.28
C VAL A 375 -0.93 1.59 -20.78
N GLN A 376 -0.47 0.46 -21.31
CA GLN A 376 -0.34 0.26 -22.75
C GLN A 376 -1.68 -0.25 -23.30
N VAL A 377 -2.30 0.53 -24.18
CA VAL A 377 -3.61 0.20 -24.78
C VAL A 377 -3.45 0.12 -26.29
N ARG A 378 -3.97 -0.93 -26.92
CA ARG A 378 -4.01 -1.02 -28.39
C ARG A 378 -5.07 -0.06 -28.91
N SER A 379 -4.68 0.84 -29.82
CA SER A 379 -5.61 1.79 -30.45
C SER A 379 -6.40 1.11 -31.57
N ASP A 380 -7.73 1.12 -31.44
CA ASP A 380 -8.65 0.60 -32.47
C ASP A 380 -8.51 1.29 -33.83
N LYS A 381 -8.01 2.53 -33.86
CA LYS A 381 -7.91 3.36 -35.08
C LYS A 381 -6.60 3.21 -35.84
N THR A 382 -5.52 2.86 -35.16
CA THR A 382 -4.16 2.92 -35.73
C THR A 382 -3.39 1.62 -35.64
N ASP A 383 -3.97 0.59 -35.02
CA ASP A 383 -3.34 -0.69 -34.69
C ASP A 383 -2.00 -0.57 -33.92
N LYS A 384 -1.74 0.62 -33.36
CA LYS A 384 -0.56 0.95 -32.57
C LYS A 384 -0.90 0.92 -31.08
N THR A 385 0.05 0.47 -30.29
CA THR A 385 -0.02 0.58 -28.83
C THR A 385 0.23 2.03 -28.44
N ILE A 386 -0.73 2.62 -27.73
CA ILE A 386 -0.64 3.96 -27.16
C ILE A 386 -0.53 3.84 -25.64
N THR A 387 0.27 4.71 -25.04
CA THR A 387 0.31 4.85 -23.59
C THR A 387 -0.81 5.79 -23.16
N ARG A 388 -1.64 5.32 -22.23
CA ARG A 388 -2.75 6.08 -21.64
C ARG A 388 -2.57 6.14 -20.14
N LYS A 389 -2.78 7.32 -19.55
CA LYS A 389 -2.89 7.46 -18.10
C LYS A 389 -4.18 6.81 -17.60
N GLN A 390 -4.06 5.90 -16.65
CA GLN A 390 -5.16 5.28 -15.92
C GLN A 390 -5.17 5.80 -14.48
N LEU A 391 -6.36 6.14 -13.97
CA LEU A 391 -6.56 6.45 -12.57
C LEU A 391 -7.08 5.23 -11.83
N SER A 392 -6.63 5.03 -10.59
CA SER A 392 -7.10 3.96 -9.73
C SER A 392 -7.05 4.39 -8.25
N PRO A 393 -8.14 4.23 -7.48
CA PRO A 393 -8.10 4.32 -6.03
C PRO A 393 -7.10 3.31 -5.47
N LEU A 394 -6.12 3.80 -4.73
CA LEU A 394 -5.19 3.02 -3.94
C LEU A 394 -5.69 2.98 -2.49
N LEU A 395 -5.89 1.78 -1.97
CA LEU A 395 -6.30 1.51 -0.61
C LEU A 395 -5.27 0.61 0.08
N ILE A 396 -5.15 0.75 1.40
CA ILE A 396 -4.21 -0.02 2.21
C ILE A 396 -4.99 -0.80 3.27
N GLY A 397 -4.86 -2.12 3.26
CA GLY A 397 -5.54 -3.04 4.16
C GLY A 397 -4.58 -4.04 4.80
N ARG A 398 -5.05 -4.78 5.81
CA ARG A 398 -4.24 -5.84 6.43
C ARG A 398 -4.27 -7.12 5.60
N SER A 399 -5.48 -7.63 5.37
CA SER A 399 -5.75 -8.90 4.70
C SER A 399 -7.10 -8.84 3.99
N LEU A 400 -7.43 -9.88 3.23
CA LEU A 400 -8.70 -10.02 2.51
C LEU A 400 -9.42 -11.32 2.87
N VAL A 401 -10.71 -11.37 2.57
CA VAL A 401 -11.51 -12.60 2.62
C VAL A 401 -11.64 -13.12 1.19
N TRP A 402 -11.13 -14.32 0.94
CA TRP A 402 -11.26 -15.03 -0.33
C TRP A 402 -12.47 -15.95 -0.30
N ARG A 403 -13.33 -15.87 -1.32
CA ARG A 403 -14.43 -16.80 -1.55
C ARG A 403 -14.17 -17.48 -2.88
N PRO A 404 -13.59 -18.69 -2.90
CA PRO A 404 -13.34 -19.39 -4.14
C PRO A 404 -14.65 -19.52 -4.92
N GLU A 405 -14.60 -19.26 -6.23
CA GLU A 405 -15.75 -19.46 -7.09
C GLU A 405 -16.16 -20.93 -6.95
N SER A 406 -17.36 -21.18 -6.40
CA SER A 406 -17.89 -22.54 -6.36
C SER A 406 -17.93 -23.02 -7.82
N PRO A 407 -17.32 -24.16 -8.17
CA PRO A 407 -17.32 -24.62 -9.55
C PRO A 407 -18.77 -24.66 -10.00
N ARG A 408 -19.15 -23.76 -10.93
CA ARG A 408 -20.49 -23.75 -11.52
C ARG A 408 -20.68 -25.14 -12.10
N SER A 409 -21.46 -25.98 -11.44
CA SER A 409 -21.83 -27.29 -11.95
C SER A 409 -22.78 -27.08 -13.13
N GLN A 410 -22.22 -26.70 -14.29
CA GLN A 410 -22.90 -26.75 -15.59
C GLN A 410 -23.25 -28.19 -15.99
N THR A 411 -22.92 -29.16 -15.14
CA THR A 411 -23.19 -30.59 -15.32
C THR A 411 -24.69 -30.87 -15.44
N GLY A 412 -25.58 -30.13 -14.76
CA GLY A 412 -27.01 -30.45 -14.72
C GLY A 412 -27.78 -30.24 -16.03
N LEU A 413 -27.65 -29.06 -16.67
CA LEU A 413 -28.43 -28.77 -17.89
C LEU A 413 -27.85 -29.48 -19.12
N ASN A 414 -26.53 -29.57 -19.23
CA ASN A 414 -25.86 -30.20 -20.37
C ASN A 414 -25.99 -31.72 -20.36
N THR A 415 -26.05 -32.38 -19.18
CA THR A 415 -26.37 -33.81 -19.12
C THR A 415 -27.82 -34.09 -19.50
N ILE A 416 -28.78 -33.25 -19.08
CA ILE A 416 -30.18 -33.41 -19.50
C ILE A 416 -30.30 -33.28 -21.02
N VAL A 417 -29.68 -32.28 -21.63
CA VAL A 417 -29.68 -32.11 -23.09
C VAL A 417 -29.00 -33.29 -23.80
N ALA A 418 -27.86 -33.77 -23.28
CA ALA A 418 -27.17 -34.92 -23.85
C ALA A 418 -27.98 -36.23 -23.74
N VAL A 419 -28.63 -36.46 -22.60
CA VAL A 419 -29.50 -37.63 -22.38
C VAL A 419 -30.71 -37.59 -23.30
N VAL A 420 -31.36 -36.42 -23.44
CA VAL A 420 -32.49 -36.25 -24.36
C VAL A 420 -32.05 -36.48 -25.81
N PHE A 421 -30.87 -35.99 -26.20
CA PHE A 421 -30.32 -36.20 -27.54
C PHE A 421 -30.02 -37.67 -27.82
N ILE A 422 -29.38 -38.37 -26.87
CA ILE A 422 -29.10 -39.82 -26.98
C ILE A 422 -30.40 -40.63 -27.04
N ALA A 423 -31.40 -40.29 -26.21
CA ALA A 423 -32.70 -40.94 -26.23
C ALA A 423 -33.43 -40.74 -27.57
N ALA A 424 -33.37 -39.54 -28.15
CA ALA A 424 -33.93 -39.26 -29.47
C ALA A 424 -33.22 -40.07 -30.58
N MET A 425 -31.88 -40.16 -30.54
CA MET A 425 -31.12 -41.00 -31.46
C MET A 425 -31.50 -42.48 -31.33
N PHE A 426 -31.64 -43.00 -30.10
CA PHE A 426 -32.07 -44.37 -29.86
C PHE A 426 -33.49 -44.63 -30.37
N ALA A 427 -34.41 -43.69 -30.19
CA ALA A 427 -35.77 -43.80 -30.70
C ALA A 427 -35.79 -43.86 -32.24
N ILE A 428 -35.02 -42.98 -32.91
CA ILE A 428 -34.88 -42.98 -34.38
C ILE A 428 -34.27 -44.31 -34.85
N TRP A 429 -33.20 -44.76 -34.22
CA TRP A 429 -32.55 -46.03 -34.54
C TRP A 429 -33.50 -47.22 -34.37
N PHE A 430 -34.26 -47.25 -33.26
CA PHE A 430 -35.22 -48.32 -32.98
C PHE A 430 -36.36 -48.37 -34.00
N VAL A 431 -36.89 -47.22 -34.41
CA VAL A 431 -37.92 -47.12 -35.46
C VAL A 431 -37.37 -47.59 -36.81
N ALA A 432 -36.17 -47.15 -37.19
CA ALA A 432 -35.51 -47.57 -38.43
C ALA A 432 -35.22 -49.08 -38.44
N TRP A 433 -34.73 -49.63 -37.32
CA TRP A 433 -34.46 -51.05 -37.17
C TRP A 433 -35.74 -51.89 -37.26
N ARG A 434 -36.82 -51.46 -36.60
CA ARG A 434 -38.13 -52.15 -36.66
C ARG A 434 -38.74 -52.10 -38.07
N SER A 435 -38.61 -50.97 -38.77
CA SER A 435 -39.03 -50.83 -40.17
C SER A 435 -38.23 -51.76 -41.09
N SER A 436 -36.91 -51.80 -40.96
CA SER A 436 -36.03 -52.67 -41.76
C SER A 436 -36.28 -54.17 -41.56
N ARG A 437 -36.75 -54.57 -40.37
CA ARG A 437 -37.20 -55.95 -40.10
C ARG A 437 -38.51 -56.29 -40.81
N ASN A 438 -39.36 -55.31 -41.08
CA ASN A 438 -40.62 -55.49 -41.80
C ASN A 438 -40.47 -55.43 -43.34
N SER A 439 -39.35 -54.88 -43.82
CA SER A 439 -39.05 -54.71 -45.25
C SER A 439 -38.42 -55.93 -45.94
N ARG A 440 -38.23 -57.06 -45.24
CA ARG A 440 -37.82 -58.33 -45.87
C ARG A 440 -38.87 -58.92 -46.83
N ARG A 441 -40.05 -58.30 -46.98
CA ARG A 441 -41.08 -58.73 -47.94
C ARG A 441 -41.02 -57.99 -49.29
N TRP A 442 -40.26 -56.89 -49.41
CA TRP A 442 -40.23 -56.08 -50.63
C TRP A 442 -39.01 -56.37 -51.53
N VAL A 443 -37.93 -56.92 -50.98
CA VAL A 443 -36.75 -57.31 -51.77
C VAL A 443 -37.01 -58.57 -52.60
N ASP A 444 -37.81 -59.52 -52.10
CA ASP A 444 -38.17 -60.74 -52.84
C ASP A 444 -39.14 -60.47 -54.02
N GLN A 445 -39.95 -59.40 -53.95
CA GLN A 445 -40.85 -59.00 -55.07
C GLN A 445 -40.15 -58.16 -56.15
N ALA A 446 -39.00 -57.54 -55.85
CA ALA A 446 -38.25 -56.75 -56.82
C ALA A 446 -37.26 -57.60 -57.66
N LEU A 447 -36.85 -58.77 -57.16
CA LEU A 447 -35.97 -59.71 -57.89
C LEU A 447 -36.72 -60.68 -58.82
N SER A 448 -38.05 -60.78 -58.73
CA SER A 448 -38.86 -61.65 -59.60
C SER A 448 -39.41 -60.94 -60.86
N LYS A 449 -38.97 -59.71 -61.14
CA LYS A 449 -39.30 -58.96 -62.36
C LYS A 449 -38.04 -58.39 -63.00
N GLN A 450 -37.14 -59.27 -63.43
CA GLN A 450 -36.22 -58.93 -64.52
C GLN A 450 -36.89 -59.32 -65.84
N PRO A 451 -37.10 -58.38 -66.78
CA PRO A 451 -37.31 -58.72 -68.18
C PRO A 451 -36.01 -59.29 -68.75
N ASP A 452 -36.15 -60.39 -69.47
CA ASP A 452 -35.13 -60.99 -70.31
C ASP A 452 -34.72 -60.01 -71.42
N PHE A 453 -33.43 -59.64 -71.45
CA PHE A 453 -32.83 -58.74 -72.44
C PHE A 453 -31.76 -59.45 -73.29
N THR A 454 -31.99 -60.71 -73.68
CA THR A 454 -31.25 -61.33 -74.78
C THR A 454 -32.05 -61.31 -76.08
N ASN A 455 -32.27 -60.12 -76.67
CA ASN A 455 -32.45 -59.95 -78.13
C ASN A 455 -32.55 -58.46 -78.51
N ILE A 456 -31.40 -57.82 -78.74
CA ILE A 456 -31.31 -56.54 -79.47
C ILE A 456 -30.10 -56.64 -80.41
N ASP A 457 -30.18 -57.58 -81.35
CA ASP A 457 -29.42 -57.54 -82.60
C ASP A 457 -30.44 -57.42 -83.73
N ASN A 458 -31.04 -56.24 -83.86
CA ASN A 458 -31.63 -55.73 -85.10
C ASN A 458 -32.28 -54.39 -84.82
N LEU A 459 -31.60 -53.30 -85.18
CA LEU A 459 -32.13 -52.20 -85.99
C LEU A 459 -31.15 -51.02 -85.91
N GLY A 460 -30.12 -51.10 -86.74
CA GLY A 460 -29.31 -49.98 -87.18
C GLY A 460 -29.07 -50.13 -88.67
N ASN A 461 -30.08 -49.82 -89.49
CA ASN A 461 -29.89 -49.41 -90.88
C ASN A 461 -31.15 -48.71 -91.38
N ASP A 462 -30.94 -47.74 -92.27
CA ASP A 462 -31.84 -46.69 -92.80
C ASP A 462 -31.76 -45.42 -91.95
N ILE A 463 -30.68 -44.63 -91.97
CA ILE A 463 -30.06 -43.90 -93.09
C ILE A 463 -31.10 -43.14 -93.94
N ASN A 464 -30.95 -41.80 -93.91
CA ASN A 464 -31.31 -40.81 -94.92
C ASN A 464 -32.56 -41.05 -95.76
N GLU A 465 -33.52 -40.13 -95.67
CA GLU A 465 -33.80 -39.24 -96.80
C GLU A 465 -34.82 -38.15 -96.45
N GLN A 466 -34.64 -37.02 -97.14
CA GLN A 466 -35.66 -36.01 -97.47
C GLN A 466 -35.97 -35.01 -96.34
N ASP A 467 -35.39 -33.82 -96.33
CA ASP A 467 -35.39 -32.80 -97.40
C ASP A 467 -36.82 -32.49 -97.85
N ARG A 468 -37.33 -31.34 -97.37
CA ARG A 468 -38.11 -30.31 -98.09
C ARG A 468 -39.24 -29.70 -97.25
N GLN A 469 -39.03 -28.42 -96.96
CA GLN A 469 -40.06 -27.37 -96.81
C GLN A 469 -41.08 -27.40 -97.97
N PRO A 470 -42.30 -26.85 -97.81
CA PRO A 470 -42.52 -25.42 -97.57
C PRO A 470 -42.83 -25.02 -96.13
#